data_AF-G2LFH5-F1
#
_entry.id   AF-G2LFH5-F1
#
_cell.length_a   1.000
_cell.length_b   1.000
_cell.length_c   1.000
_cell.angle_alpha   90.00
_cell.angle_beta   90.00
_cell.angle_gamma   90.00
#
_symmetry.space_group_name_H-M   'P 1'
#
loop_
_entity.id
_entity.type
_entity.pdbx_description
1 polymer ?
#
loop_
_entity_poly.entity_id
_entity_poly.type
_entity_poly.pdbx_seq_one_letter_code
_entity_poly.pdbx_strand_id
1 'polypeptide(L)'
;MTPTSDAPPLDPKQPPVAALAPVSLPRQVVVCLAAWLVPGLGHGLLGRYGRAVLIGGSIYTMVVLGLWMRGHLYSPFDPDELLGLRDVLSKVCLIGQMGIGVLQPILRGLGFGVSFEFKAATYEYGTYFLVVAGLLNYLVMFDVFDIAKGRKA
;
A
#
# COMPACT_ATOMS: atom_id res chain seq x y z
N MET A 1 16.73 46.40 -35.98
CA MET A 1 17.01 45.11 -35.30
C MET A 1 15.80 44.77 -34.44
N THR A 2 14.87 43.99 -35.00
CA THR A 2 13.74 43.40 -34.25
C THR A 2 14.04 41.91 -34.10
N PRO A 3 14.16 41.37 -32.87
CA PRO A 3 14.43 39.95 -32.70
C PRO A 3 13.21 39.14 -33.14
N THR A 4 13.50 38.11 -33.93
CA THR A 4 12.59 37.13 -34.51
C THR A 4 11.84 36.35 -33.44
N SER A 5 10.52 36.26 -33.62
CA SER A 5 9.62 35.38 -32.86
C SER A 5 9.81 33.95 -33.37
N ASP A 6 10.80 33.25 -32.81
CA ASP A 6 10.99 31.81 -33.03
C ASP A 6 10.16 31.01 -32.01
N ALA A 7 8.84 31.16 -32.05
CA ALA A 7 7.94 30.20 -31.43
C ALA A 7 7.72 29.03 -32.41
N PRO A 8 7.98 27.77 -32.04
CA PRO A 8 7.71 26.63 -32.90
C PRO A 8 6.23 26.59 -33.33
N PRO A 9 5.92 26.26 -34.58
CA PRO A 9 4.54 26.12 -35.05
C PRO A 9 3.81 25.07 -34.19
N LEU A 10 2.69 25.46 -33.58
CA LEU A 10 1.81 24.54 -32.85
C LEU A 10 1.29 23.49 -33.83
N ASP A 11 1.76 22.24 -33.68
CA ASP A 11 1.35 21.11 -34.52
C ASP A 11 -0.16 20.84 -34.35
N PRO A 12 -0.99 21.02 -35.40
CA PRO A 12 -2.43 20.78 -35.34
C PRO A 12 -2.81 19.31 -35.11
N LYS A 13 -1.83 18.39 -35.19
CA LYS A 13 -2.04 16.94 -34.99
C LYS A 13 -1.76 16.43 -33.59
N GLN A 14 -1.41 17.29 -32.64
CA GLN A 14 -1.37 16.86 -31.25
C GLN A 14 -2.83 16.68 -30.80
N PRO A 15 -3.33 15.44 -30.61
CA PRO A 15 -4.66 15.27 -30.05
C PRO A 15 -4.67 16.04 -28.72
N PRO A 16 -5.72 16.82 -28.41
CA PRO A 16 -5.81 17.48 -27.13
C PRO A 16 -5.56 16.40 -26.10
N VAL A 17 -4.50 16.56 -25.29
CA VAL A 17 -4.22 15.66 -24.18
C VAL A 17 -5.53 15.59 -23.43
N ALA A 18 -6.26 14.49 -23.61
CA ALA A 18 -7.60 14.35 -23.08
C ALA A 18 -7.38 14.24 -21.58
N ALA A 19 -7.33 15.40 -20.93
CA ALA A 19 -7.30 15.55 -19.50
C ALA A 19 -8.62 14.98 -19.03
N LEU A 20 -8.62 13.66 -18.81
CA LEU A 20 -9.71 12.97 -18.14
C LEU A 20 -9.97 13.78 -16.88
N ALA A 21 -11.18 14.33 -16.78
CA ALA A 21 -11.53 15.26 -15.72
C ALA A 21 -11.07 14.68 -14.37
N PRO A 22 -10.35 15.45 -13.54
CA PRO A 22 -9.89 14.96 -12.26
C PRO A 22 -11.10 14.42 -11.52
N VAL A 23 -11.01 13.15 -11.11
CA VAL A 23 -12.03 12.54 -10.27
C VAL A 23 -12.27 13.47 -9.09
N SER A 24 -13.53 13.75 -8.75
CA SER A 24 -13.86 14.66 -7.65
C SER A 24 -13.07 14.28 -6.39
N LEU A 25 -12.46 15.26 -5.71
CA LEU A 25 -11.68 15.08 -4.48
C LEU A 25 -12.30 14.04 -3.50
N PRO A 26 -13.61 14.03 -3.21
CA PRO A 26 -14.20 13.02 -2.34
C PRO A 26 -14.06 11.59 -2.88
N ARG A 27 -14.22 11.38 -4.19
CA ARG A 27 -14.09 10.05 -4.80
C ARG A 27 -12.63 9.60 -4.85
N GLN A 28 -11.66 10.52 -4.98
CA GLN A 28 -10.23 10.19 -4.85
C GLN A 28 -9.89 9.71 -3.44
N VAL A 29 -10.38 10.43 -2.41
CA VAL A 29 -10.17 10.05 -1.00
C VAL A 29 -10.80 8.69 -0.70
N VAL A 30 -12.04 8.43 -1.14
CA VAL A 30 -12.71 7.14 -0.95
C VAL A 30 -11.94 6.00 -1.60
N VAL A 31 -11.46 6.20 -2.83
CA VAL A 31 -10.69 5.20 -3.56
C VAL A 31 -9.34 4.93 -2.90
N CYS A 32 -8.63 5.97 -2.43
CA CYS A 32 -7.35 5.81 -1.72
C CYS A 32 -7.55 5.16 -0.36
N LEU A 33 -8.59 5.52 0.39
CA LEU A 33 -8.95 4.87 1.64
C LEU A 33 -9.33 3.41 1.38
N ALA A 34 -10.10 3.10 0.35
CA ALA A 34 -10.43 1.72 0.01
C ALA A 34 -9.19 0.90 -0.39
N ALA A 35 -8.24 1.50 -1.12
CA ALA A 35 -6.97 0.89 -1.47
C ALA A 35 -6.11 0.59 -0.22
N TRP A 36 -6.10 1.51 0.75
CA TRP A 36 -5.38 1.34 1.99
C TRP A 36 -6.06 0.36 2.95
N LEU A 37 -7.39 0.41 3.06
CA LEU A 37 -8.16 -0.39 4.03
C LEU A 37 -8.16 -1.87 3.67
N VAL A 38 -8.32 -2.19 2.38
CA VAL A 38 -8.35 -3.56 1.88
C VAL A 38 -7.43 -3.68 0.66
N PRO A 39 -6.37 -4.48 0.77
CA PRO A 39 -5.45 -4.72 -0.34
C PRO A 39 -6.19 -5.15 -1.61
N GLY A 40 -6.10 -4.32 -2.66
CA GLY A 40 -6.74 -4.57 -3.96
C GLY A 40 -8.14 -3.97 -4.19
N LEU A 41 -8.85 -3.48 -3.16
CA LEU A 41 -10.18 -2.86 -3.37
C LEU A 41 -10.12 -1.56 -4.16
N GLY A 42 -9.02 -0.79 -4.06
CA GLY A 42 -8.82 0.43 -4.82
C GLY A 42 -8.87 0.22 -6.34
N HIS A 43 -8.25 -0.86 -6.83
CA HIS A 43 -8.28 -1.19 -8.26
C HIS A 43 -9.62 -1.79 -8.71
N GLY A 44 -10.32 -2.50 -7.83
CA GLY A 44 -11.68 -2.99 -8.08
C GLY A 44 -12.66 -1.84 -8.31
N LEU A 45 -12.59 -0.79 -7.48
CA LEU A 45 -13.41 0.42 -7.63
C LEU A 45 -13.09 1.23 -8.89
N LEU A 46 -11.90 1.05 -9.46
CA LEU A 46 -11.49 1.63 -10.75
C LEU A 46 -11.83 0.75 -11.96
N GLY A 47 -12.51 -0.39 -11.75
CA GLY A 47 -12.87 -1.33 -12.81
C GLY A 47 -11.71 -2.17 -13.35
N ARG A 48 -10.52 -2.13 -12.71
CA ARG A 48 -9.31 -2.85 -13.13
C ARG A 48 -9.12 -4.13 -12.33
N TYR A 49 -10.06 -5.06 -12.48
CA TYR A 49 -10.12 -6.31 -11.71
C TYR A 49 -8.88 -7.19 -11.84
N GLY A 50 -8.24 -7.24 -13.01
CA GLY A 50 -7.00 -8.03 -13.19
C GLY A 50 -5.85 -7.56 -12.30
N ARG A 51 -5.65 -6.24 -12.19
CA ARG A 51 -4.64 -5.67 -11.28
C ARG A 51 -5.03 -5.87 -9.82
N ALA A 52 -6.32 -5.71 -9.49
CA ALA A 52 -6.85 -5.94 -8.15
C ALA A 52 -6.55 -7.37 -7.64
N VAL A 53 -6.79 -8.39 -8.47
CA VAL A 53 -6.57 -9.80 -8.11
C VAL A 53 -5.09 -10.11 -7.97
N LEU A 54 -4.25 -9.69 -8.91
CA LEU A 54 -2.80 -9.96 -8.84
C LEU A 54 -2.16 -9.31 -7.61
N ILE A 55 -2.48 -8.04 -7.36
CA ILE A 55 -1.91 -7.26 -6.26
C ILE A 55 -2.47 -7.73 -4.92
N GLY A 56 -3.80 -7.80 -4.80
CA GLY A 56 -4.47 -8.28 -3.60
C GLY A 56 -4.01 -9.70 -3.28
N GLY A 57 -4.03 -10.60 -4.26
CA GLY A 57 -3.56 -11.98 -4.11
C GLY A 57 -2.12 -12.09 -3.63
N SER A 58 -1.22 -11.25 -4.15
CA SER A 58 0.18 -11.21 -3.68
C SER A 58 0.29 -10.77 -2.23
N ILE A 59 -0.43 -9.71 -1.84
CA ILE A 59 -0.44 -9.19 -0.46
C ILE A 59 -1.04 -10.23 0.50
N TYR A 60 -2.19 -10.82 0.17
CA TYR A 60 -2.81 -11.86 0.98
C TYR A 60 -1.91 -13.09 1.12
N THR A 61 -1.23 -13.51 0.04
CA THR A 61 -0.29 -14.64 0.08
C THR A 61 0.88 -14.33 1.01
N MET A 62 1.45 -13.12 0.94
CA MET A 62 2.53 -12.70 1.84
C MET A 62 2.08 -12.65 3.31
N VAL A 63 0.85 -12.20 3.58
CA VAL A 63 0.30 -12.20 4.94
C VAL A 63 0.11 -13.62 5.45
N VAL A 64 -0.47 -14.51 4.64
CA VAL A 64 -0.67 -15.93 4.99
C VAL A 64 0.68 -16.62 5.25
N LEU A 65 1.67 -16.41 4.38
CA LEU A 65 3.01 -16.96 4.56
C LEU A 65 3.69 -16.39 5.79
N GLY A 66 3.57 -15.08 6.02
CA GLY A 66 4.11 -14.41 7.20
C GLY A 66 3.57 -14.99 8.50
N LEU A 67 2.25 -15.23 8.57
CA LEU A 67 1.61 -15.89 9.70
C LEU A 67 1.97 -17.37 9.82
N TRP A 68 2.04 -18.09 8.71
CA TRP A 68 2.43 -19.51 8.68
C TRP A 68 3.85 -19.72 9.22
N MET A 69 4.74 -18.77 8.94
CA MET A 69 6.11 -18.73 9.44
C MET A 69 6.22 -18.24 10.90
N ARG A 70 5.08 -18.00 11.56
CA ARG A 70 4.96 -17.52 12.94
C ARG A 70 5.48 -16.08 13.10
N GLY A 71 5.32 -15.25 12.08
CA GLY A 71 5.71 -13.84 12.12
C GLY A 71 4.91 -13.04 13.14
N HIS A 72 5.55 -12.00 13.70
CA HIS A 72 4.94 -11.14 14.70
C HIS A 72 4.23 -9.95 14.08
N LEU A 73 3.00 -9.71 14.53
CA LEU A 73 2.25 -8.50 14.23
C LEU A 73 2.49 -7.48 15.32
N TYR A 74 3.16 -6.38 15.03
CA TYR A 74 3.44 -5.31 16.01
C TYR A 74 2.19 -4.49 16.32
N SER A 75 2.08 -4.02 17.57
CA SER A 75 0.98 -3.20 18.06
C SER A 75 1.36 -1.73 18.14
N PRO A 76 0.46 -0.81 17.77
CA PRO A 76 0.61 0.59 18.16
C PRO A 76 0.17 0.85 19.62
N PHE A 77 -0.50 -0.11 20.28
CA PHE A 77 -1.11 0.08 21.61
C PHE A 77 -0.34 -0.59 22.75
N ASP A 78 0.72 -1.35 22.45
CA ASP A 78 1.52 -2.03 23.47
C ASP A 78 2.75 -1.17 23.83
N PRO A 79 2.79 -0.55 25.03
CA PRO A 79 3.84 0.40 25.40
C PRO A 79 5.22 -0.24 25.49
N ASP A 80 5.30 -1.54 25.79
CA ASP A 80 6.54 -2.30 25.85
C ASP A 80 7.19 -2.49 24.46
N GLU A 81 6.39 -2.54 23.39
CA GLU A 81 6.88 -2.58 22.01
C GLU A 81 7.32 -1.19 21.50
N LEU A 82 6.84 -0.11 22.13
CA LEU A 82 7.03 1.28 21.72
C LEU A 82 8.21 2.01 22.41
N LEU A 83 8.73 1.46 23.53
CA LEU A 83 9.73 2.09 24.42
C LEU A 83 11.07 1.32 24.57
N GLY A 84 11.23 0.12 24.00
CA GLY A 84 12.43 -0.71 24.18
C GLY A 84 13.54 -0.49 23.14
N LEU A 85 14.82 -0.79 23.44
CA LEU A 85 16.02 -0.59 22.56
C LEU A 85 15.93 -1.20 21.13
N ARG A 86 14.94 -2.08 20.87
CA ARG A 86 14.46 -2.47 19.52
C ARG A 86 13.72 -1.32 18.81
N ASP A 87 13.77 -0.12 19.36
CA ASP A 87 12.82 0.96 19.18
C ASP A 87 12.70 1.41 17.74
N VAL A 88 13.85 1.62 17.08
CA VAL A 88 13.86 2.05 15.69
C VAL A 88 13.34 0.95 14.77
N LEU A 89 13.81 -0.28 14.94
CA LEU A 89 13.41 -1.38 14.07
C LEU A 89 11.95 -1.79 14.28
N SER A 90 11.49 -1.84 15.53
CA SER A 90 10.10 -2.15 15.88
C SER A 90 9.16 -1.06 15.39
N LYS A 91 9.54 0.22 15.48
CA LYS A 91 8.79 1.35 14.90
C LYS A 91 8.72 1.26 13.38
N VAL A 92 9.84 0.95 12.71
CA VAL A 92 9.87 0.76 11.25
C VAL A 92 9.00 -0.42 10.83
N CYS A 93 9.09 -1.56 11.53
CA CYS A 93 8.25 -2.72 11.27
C CYS A 93 6.76 -2.42 11.51
N LEU A 94 6.44 -1.71 12.60
CA LEU A 94 5.09 -1.28 12.91
C LEU A 94 4.54 -0.38 11.79
N ILE A 95 5.30 0.63 11.38
CA ILE A 95 4.91 1.53 10.26
C ILE A 95 4.68 0.71 9.00
N GLY A 96 5.57 -0.23 8.67
CA GLY A 96 5.38 -1.11 7.52
C GLY A 96 4.11 -1.95 7.62
N GLN A 97 3.86 -2.57 8.78
CA GLN A 97 2.69 -3.43 9.00
C GLN A 97 1.36 -2.66 9.10
N MET A 98 1.37 -1.38 9.46
CA MET A 98 0.19 -0.52 9.37
C MET A 98 -0.34 -0.41 7.92
N GLY A 99 0.52 -0.66 6.94
CA GLY A 99 0.14 -0.78 5.55
C GLY A 99 -0.75 -1.98 5.25
N ILE A 100 -0.75 -3.04 6.07
CA ILE A 100 -1.65 -4.21 5.89
C ILE A 100 -3.14 -3.79 6.01
N GLY A 101 -3.41 -2.62 6.58
CA GLY A 101 -4.75 -2.05 6.68
C GLY A 101 -5.57 -2.75 7.76
N VAL A 102 -6.88 -2.93 7.50
CA VAL A 102 -7.82 -3.51 8.49
C VAL A 102 -7.56 -4.98 8.77
N LEU A 103 -6.85 -5.67 7.86
CA LEU A 103 -6.56 -7.09 8.02
C LEU A 103 -5.68 -7.36 9.25
N GLN A 104 -4.79 -6.43 9.60
CA GLN A 104 -3.89 -6.58 10.75
C GLN A 104 -4.63 -6.64 12.11
N PRO A 105 -5.49 -5.67 12.48
CA PRO A 105 -6.22 -5.75 13.74
C PRO A 105 -7.24 -6.90 13.77
N ILE A 106 -7.80 -7.30 12.61
CA ILE A 106 -8.69 -8.48 12.52
C ILE A 106 -7.92 -9.76 12.85
N LEU A 107 -6.76 -9.99 12.21
CA LEU A 107 -5.92 -11.17 12.45
C LEU A 107 -5.43 -11.21 13.90
N ARG A 108 -5.08 -10.05 14.45
CA ARG A 108 -4.67 -9.91 15.85
C ARG A 108 -5.80 -10.21 16.83
N GLY A 109 -7.02 -9.72 16.55
CA GLY A 109 -8.22 -10.02 17.34
C GLY A 109 -8.62 -11.50 17.32
N LEU A 110 -8.25 -12.23 16.25
CA LEU A 110 -8.37 -13.68 16.14
C LEU A 110 -7.25 -14.45 16.85
N GLY A 111 -6.24 -13.75 17.39
CA GLY A 111 -5.11 -14.36 18.11
C GLY A 111 -3.94 -14.80 17.21
N PHE A 112 -3.92 -14.40 15.93
CA PHE A 112 -2.79 -14.69 15.04
C PHE A 112 -1.65 -13.68 15.23
N GLY A 113 -0.39 -14.16 15.26
CA GLY A 113 0.80 -13.30 15.25
C GLY A 113 0.97 -12.43 16.50
N VAL A 114 0.30 -12.76 17.61
CA VAL A 114 0.36 -12.02 18.89
C VAL A 114 1.51 -12.47 19.79
N SER A 115 2.13 -13.61 19.49
CA SER A 115 3.15 -14.23 20.34
C SER A 115 4.55 -14.06 19.76
N PHE A 116 5.47 -13.59 20.60
CA PHE A 116 6.90 -13.54 20.29
C PHE A 116 7.51 -14.94 20.39
N GLU A 117 7.59 -15.65 19.26
CA GLU A 117 8.09 -17.03 19.22
C GLU A 117 9.50 -17.11 18.64
N PHE A 118 10.45 -16.51 19.37
CA PHE A 118 11.88 -16.46 19.01
C PHE A 118 12.56 -17.84 18.86
N LYS A 119 11.87 -18.92 19.22
CA LYS A 119 12.39 -20.29 19.12
C LYS A 119 12.31 -20.86 17.70
N ALA A 120 11.50 -20.25 16.82
CA ALA A 120 11.37 -20.68 15.44
C ALA A 120 12.33 -19.89 14.54
N ALA A 121 13.19 -20.59 13.79
CA ALA A 121 14.10 -19.95 12.82
C ALA A 121 13.35 -19.18 11.71
N THR A 122 12.07 -19.48 11.49
CA THR A 122 11.22 -18.82 10.50
C THR A 122 10.58 -17.51 10.98
N TYR A 123 10.62 -17.23 12.28
CA TYR A 123 9.91 -16.12 12.92
C TYR A 123 10.32 -14.75 12.34
N GLU A 124 11.62 -14.53 12.17
CA GLU A 124 12.16 -13.26 11.66
C GLU A 124 11.73 -13.05 10.21
N TYR A 125 11.87 -14.10 9.38
CA TYR A 125 11.41 -14.09 7.99
C TYR A 125 9.91 -13.85 7.86
N GLY A 126 9.09 -14.51 8.70
CA GLY A 126 7.65 -14.31 8.73
C GLY A 126 7.27 -12.86 9.04
N THR A 127 7.98 -12.25 9.99
CA THR A 127 7.80 -10.83 10.35
C THR A 127 8.13 -9.92 9.18
N TYR A 128 9.20 -10.21 8.43
CA TYR A 128 9.55 -9.44 7.22
C TYR A 128 8.52 -9.61 6.09
N PHE A 129 7.95 -10.80 5.89
CA PHE A 129 6.85 -11.00 4.93
C PHE A 129 5.65 -10.11 5.25
N LEU A 130 5.29 -9.97 6.54
CA LEU A 130 4.21 -9.09 6.98
C LEU A 130 4.55 -7.61 6.73
N VAL A 131 5.78 -7.20 7.01
CA VAL A 131 6.24 -5.83 6.73
C VAL A 131 6.19 -5.53 5.23
N VAL A 132 6.73 -6.43 4.39
CA VAL A 132 6.74 -6.27 2.93
C VAL A 132 5.31 -6.24 2.38
N ALA A 133 4.40 -7.06 2.90
CA ALA A 133 2.99 -7.04 2.53
C ALA A 133 2.35 -5.66 2.77
N GLY A 134 2.61 -5.05 3.92
CA GLY A 134 2.12 -3.71 4.23
C GLY A 134 2.77 -2.61 3.40
N LEU A 135 4.08 -2.68 3.16
CA LEU A 135 4.79 -1.78 2.24
C LEU A 135 4.24 -1.86 0.81
N LEU A 136 3.94 -3.07 0.33
CA LEU A 136 3.34 -3.27 -0.98
C LEU A 136 1.95 -2.61 -1.03
N ASN A 137 1.15 -2.71 0.02
CA ASN A 137 -0.15 -2.02 0.06
C ASN A 137 -0.02 -0.49 0.05
N TYR A 138 1.02 0.08 0.65
CA TYR A 138 1.31 1.52 0.49
C TYR A 138 1.63 1.90 -0.95
N LEU A 139 2.42 1.08 -1.66
CA LEU A 139 2.69 1.31 -3.09
C LEU A 139 1.41 1.26 -3.92
N VAL A 140 0.49 0.35 -3.59
CA VAL A 140 -0.82 0.24 -4.25
C VAL A 140 -1.66 1.48 -3.99
N MET A 141 -1.67 2.00 -2.77
CA MET A 141 -2.34 3.26 -2.44
C MET A 141 -1.79 4.41 -3.30
N PHE A 142 -0.46 4.51 -3.45
CA PHE A 142 0.16 5.52 -4.31
C PHE A 142 -0.14 5.31 -5.81
N ASP A 143 -0.13 4.08 -6.31
CA ASP A 143 -0.46 3.80 -7.70
C ASP A 143 -1.92 4.15 -8.00
N VAL A 144 -2.84 3.78 -7.12
CA VAL A 144 -4.26 4.15 -7.22
C VAL A 144 -4.45 5.67 -7.19
N PHE A 145 -3.70 6.38 -6.34
CA PHE A 145 -3.71 7.85 -6.30
C PHE A 145 -3.20 8.48 -7.62
N ASP A 146 -2.13 7.95 -8.19
CA ASP A 146 -1.60 8.40 -9.48
C ASP A 146 -2.58 8.13 -10.63
N ILE A 147 -3.26 6.99 -10.64
CA ILE A 147 -4.32 6.69 -11.61
C ILE A 147 -5.51 7.64 -11.42
N ALA A 148 -5.91 7.91 -10.17
CA ALA A 148 -7.02 8.82 -9.87
C ALA A 148 -6.72 10.29 -10.24
N LYS A 149 -5.43 10.67 -10.29
CA LYS A 149 -4.95 11.96 -10.81
C LYS A 149 -4.85 12.02 -12.34
N GLY A 150 -5.12 10.93 -13.06
CA GLY A 150 -5.04 10.88 -14.51
C GLY A 150 -3.60 10.85 -15.06
N ARG A 151 -2.58 10.59 -14.22
CA ARG A 151 -1.18 10.49 -14.66
C ARG A 151 -0.84 9.15 -15.32
N LYS A 152 -1.63 8.10 -15.07
CA LYS A 152 -1.43 6.75 -15.63
C LYS A 152 -2.75 6.19 -16.17
N ALA A 153 -2.73 5.83 -17.45
CA ALA A 153 -3.83 5.16 -18.14
C ALA A 153 -3.77 3.63 -18.03
#